data_AF-A0A412G181-F1
#
_entry.id   AF-A0A412G181-F1
#
_cell.length_a   1.000
_cell.length_b   1.000
_cell.length_c   1.000
_cell.angle_alpha   90.00
_cell.angle_beta   90.00
_cell.angle_gamma   90.00
#
_symmetry.space_group_name_H-M   'P 1'
#
loop_
_entity.id
_entity.type
_entity.pdbx_description
1 polymer ?
#
loop_
_entity_poly.entity_id
_entity_poly.type
_entity_poly.pdbx_seq_one_letter_code
_entity_poly.pdbx_strand_id
1 'polypeptide(L)'
;MKKALYLACFLAIVSALAGGLLAAVNEVTAAKINANALAEVMGSLEKVFPGTTYAEITDYTDDSGLVTGVYQAEGQGYMFQVETSGFKDTIKFVLGIDNDSKIVGYDVIAIAETSGIGSRVAEDDFRNTVIGKTTGDKVDTLSGATISSTAVVKGLDAAKAVYASLTGNAAPAPSTPTTPEASKEPETPASTATVLDQKADGSQVTVTVEAKGFQGNNTYTVVIDSEKQEIVSVAMTTFNDTPGVGDAVNDEYLAGFAGLNSEDALNGVDVKSGATYTSNSAIDAVKAAWNAVFAEAGQDAADQPVAGDDSDETAVLKSEDGALKTYTATTKGFQGDNEYEIVIDTDKQEVVSVKMTSFNDTTGIGDAVNDEYLAGFAGLKSEDEIAKVDVKSGATFTSNSAIEAVRAAFAASQK
;
A
#
# COMPACT_ATOMS: atom_id res chain seq x y z
N MET A 1 19.16 63.92 -31.16
CA MET A 1 20.26 63.46 -30.28
C MET A 1 20.03 63.82 -28.81
N LYS A 2 19.79 65.09 -28.43
CA LYS A 2 19.60 65.49 -27.00
C LYS A 2 18.47 64.77 -26.26
N LYS A 3 17.30 64.56 -26.89
CA LYS A 3 16.17 63.83 -26.27
C LYS A 3 16.49 62.33 -26.07
N ALA A 4 17.12 61.69 -27.05
CA ALA A 4 17.51 60.29 -26.94
C ALA A 4 18.55 60.07 -25.82
N LEU A 5 19.53 60.98 -25.70
CA LEU A 5 20.52 60.96 -24.62
C LEU A 5 19.87 61.21 -23.25
N TYR A 6 18.90 62.13 -23.16
CA TYR A 6 18.13 62.37 -21.93
C TYR A 6 17.32 61.15 -21.51
N LEU A 7 16.60 60.51 -22.42
CA LEU A 7 15.84 59.29 -22.12
C LEU A 7 16.76 58.13 -21.72
N ALA A 8 17.91 57.97 -22.37
CA ALA A 8 18.89 56.94 -22.03
C ALA A 8 19.49 57.16 -20.63
N CYS A 9 19.90 58.38 -20.29
CA CYS A 9 20.40 58.70 -18.95
C CYS A 9 19.32 58.59 -17.88
N PHE A 10 18.09 59.03 -18.17
CA PHE A 10 16.96 58.91 -17.26
C PHE A 10 16.67 57.43 -16.95
N LEU A 11 16.63 56.57 -17.96
CA LEU A 11 16.42 55.14 -17.79
C LEU A 11 17.58 54.48 -17.03
N ALA A 12 18.83 54.85 -17.32
CA ALA A 12 19.99 54.35 -16.61
C ALA A 12 19.96 54.70 -15.10
N ILE A 13 19.55 55.93 -14.77
CA ILE A 13 19.41 56.37 -13.37
C ILE A 13 18.27 55.64 -12.67
N VAL A 14 17.11 55.50 -13.31
CA VAL A 14 15.97 54.77 -12.72
C VAL A 14 16.30 53.29 -12.52
N SER A 15 16.95 52.65 -13.49
CA SER A 15 17.40 51.26 -13.37
C SER A 15 18.47 51.09 -12.30
N ALA A 16 19.40 52.04 -12.16
CA ALA A 16 20.40 52.02 -11.08
C ALA A 16 19.76 52.18 -9.70
N LEU A 17 18.75 53.05 -9.57
CA LEU A 17 18.00 53.21 -8.33
C LEU A 17 17.17 51.96 -7.99
N ALA A 18 16.48 51.39 -8.97
CA ALA A 18 15.70 50.17 -8.79
C ALA A 18 16.59 48.97 -8.45
N GLY A 19 17.72 48.80 -9.16
CA GLY A 19 18.71 47.77 -8.89
C GLY A 19 19.37 47.95 -7.52
N GLY A 20 19.69 49.19 -7.13
CA GLY A 20 20.25 49.51 -5.82
C GLY A 20 19.27 49.22 -4.67
N LEU A 21 17.99 49.58 -4.84
CA LEU A 21 16.93 49.25 -3.88
C LEU A 21 16.74 47.74 -3.78
N LEU A 22 16.70 47.03 -4.90
CA LEU A 22 16.56 45.58 -4.92
C LEU A 22 17.77 44.89 -4.27
N ALA A 23 18.99 45.37 -4.52
CA ALA A 23 20.20 44.85 -3.89
C ALA A 23 20.19 45.06 -2.36
N ALA A 24 19.81 46.25 -1.89
CA ALA A 24 19.69 46.54 -0.46
C ALA A 24 18.61 45.67 0.21
N VAL A 25 17.46 45.50 -0.44
CA VAL A 25 16.40 44.60 0.05
C VAL A 25 16.90 43.15 0.08
N ASN A 26 17.60 42.70 -0.96
CA ASN A 26 18.16 41.35 -1.04
C ASN A 26 19.18 41.10 0.07
N GLU A 27 20.06 42.05 0.38
CA GLU A 27 21.07 41.92 1.44
C GLU A 27 20.43 41.84 2.83
N VAL A 28 19.45 42.71 3.13
CA VAL A 28 18.70 42.68 4.40
C VAL A 28 17.86 41.41 4.53
N THR A 29 17.26 40.95 3.43
CA THR A 29 16.44 39.73 3.41
C THR A 29 17.31 38.50 3.55
N ALA A 30 18.47 38.44 2.88
CA ALA A 30 19.44 37.34 2.99
C ALA A 30 19.94 37.18 4.43
N ALA A 31 20.26 38.28 5.12
CA ALA A 31 20.67 38.21 6.52
C ALA A 31 19.58 37.60 7.43
N LYS A 32 18.31 37.95 7.21
CA LYS A 32 17.18 37.35 7.94
C LYS A 32 16.91 35.90 7.54
N ILE A 33 17.05 35.55 6.26
CA ILE A 33 16.93 34.17 5.78
C ILE A 33 17.98 33.30 6.46
N ASN A 34 19.24 33.74 6.50
CA ASN A 34 20.30 33.00 7.15
C ASN A 34 20.07 32.88 8.65
N ALA A 35 19.61 33.95 9.32
CA ALA A 35 19.28 33.89 10.74
C ALA A 35 18.13 32.91 11.05
N ASN A 36 17.08 32.89 10.21
CA ASN A 36 15.97 31.96 10.37
C ASN A 36 16.38 30.52 10.04
N ALA A 37 17.15 30.31 8.97
CA ALA A 37 17.68 29.00 8.61
C ALA A 37 18.56 28.44 9.73
N LEU A 38 19.41 29.29 10.33
CA LEU A 38 20.25 28.89 11.45
C LEU A 38 19.41 28.60 12.71
N ALA A 39 18.38 29.40 13.00
CA ALA A 39 17.46 29.13 14.11
C ALA A 39 16.67 27.83 13.92
N GLU A 40 16.30 27.52 12.68
CA GLU A 40 15.58 26.29 12.31
C GLU A 40 16.48 25.06 12.44
N VAL A 41 17.72 25.13 11.94
CA VAL A 41 18.74 24.10 12.14
C VAL A 41 19.02 23.85 13.62
N MET A 42 19.20 24.91 14.41
CA MET A 42 19.42 24.79 15.87
C MET A 42 18.21 24.21 16.60
N GLY A 43 16.99 24.57 16.17
CA GLY A 43 15.77 23.98 16.71
C GLY A 43 15.65 22.49 16.40
N SER A 44 15.99 22.08 15.17
CA SER A 44 16.03 20.67 14.77
C SER A 44 17.14 19.89 15.48
N LEU A 45 18.32 20.51 15.71
CA LEU A 45 19.40 19.94 16.52
C LEU A 45 18.92 19.62 17.94
N GLU A 46 18.26 20.57 18.60
CA GLU A 46 17.78 20.39 19.97
C GLU A 46 16.71 19.29 20.10
N LYS A 47 15.86 19.12 19.08
CA LYS A 47 14.88 18.03 19.06
C LYS A 47 15.54 16.65 18.97
N VAL A 48 16.66 16.55 18.25
CA VAL A 48 17.32 15.28 17.95
C VAL A 48 18.36 14.91 19.01
N PHE A 49 19.08 15.88 19.57
CA PHE A 49 20.17 15.68 20.53
C PHE A 49 20.06 16.64 21.74
N PRO A 50 19.01 16.56 22.56
CA PRO A 50 18.69 17.57 23.58
C PRO A 50 19.86 17.85 24.54
N GLY A 51 20.08 19.14 24.84
CA GLY A 51 21.01 19.56 25.89
C GLY A 51 22.50 19.42 25.60
N THR A 52 22.93 19.46 24.33
CA THR A 52 24.35 19.38 23.96
C THR A 52 24.90 20.57 23.20
N THR A 53 26.24 20.63 23.13
CA THR A 53 26.97 21.61 22.34
C THR A 53 27.14 21.06 20.92
N TYR A 54 26.82 21.91 19.94
CA TYR A 54 26.93 21.58 18.52
C TYR A 54 28.10 22.32 17.89
N ALA A 55 28.97 21.59 17.19
CA ALA A 55 30.05 22.17 16.40
C ALA A 55 29.79 21.91 14.90
N GLU A 56 29.77 22.96 14.08
CA GLU A 56 29.67 22.82 12.63
C GLU A 56 30.96 22.25 12.05
N ILE A 57 30.83 21.20 11.24
CA ILE A 57 31.92 20.60 10.49
C ILE A 57 31.81 21.11 9.06
N THR A 58 32.81 21.88 8.64
CA THR A 58 32.90 22.44 7.30
C THR A 58 33.83 21.65 6.37
N ASP A 59 34.61 20.72 6.92
CA ASP A 59 35.53 19.86 6.18
C ASP A 59 34.97 18.43 6.13
N TYR A 60 34.11 18.18 5.15
CA TYR A 60 33.55 16.86 4.87
C TYR A 60 33.49 16.63 3.35
N THR A 61 33.56 15.36 2.94
CA THR A 61 33.39 14.97 1.54
C THR A 61 31.97 14.46 1.33
N ASP A 62 31.24 15.11 0.42
CA ASP A 62 29.94 14.66 -0.06
C ASP A 62 29.96 14.52 -1.58
N ASP A 63 30.05 13.29 -2.07
CA ASP A 63 30.01 12.98 -3.51
C ASP A 63 28.61 13.16 -4.12
N SER A 64 27.57 13.23 -3.30
CA SER A 64 26.18 13.36 -3.74
C SER A 64 25.74 14.80 -3.97
N GLY A 65 26.37 15.76 -3.27
CA GLY A 65 25.98 17.18 -3.25
C GLY A 65 24.63 17.45 -2.57
N LEU A 66 24.09 16.49 -1.82
CA LEU A 66 22.79 16.58 -1.15
C LEU A 66 22.93 17.05 0.32
N VAL A 67 24.10 16.86 0.94
CA VAL A 67 24.35 17.25 2.34
C VAL A 67 24.77 18.70 2.38
N THR A 68 23.90 19.55 2.93
CA THR A 68 24.08 21.00 2.98
C THR A 68 24.72 21.49 4.27
N GLY A 69 24.79 20.64 5.31
CA GLY A 69 25.48 20.96 6.56
C GLY A 69 25.71 19.73 7.43
N VAL A 70 26.79 19.76 8.21
CA VAL A 70 27.14 18.71 9.18
C VAL A 70 27.45 19.36 10.52
N TYR A 71 26.86 18.81 11.57
CA TYR A 71 27.01 19.31 12.93
C TYR A 71 27.34 18.15 13.86
N GLN A 72 28.40 18.27 14.64
CA GLN A 72 28.76 17.30 15.66
C GLN A 72 28.09 17.68 16.97
N ALA A 73 27.27 16.78 17.53
CA ALA A 73 26.77 16.88 18.90
C ALA A 73 27.80 16.23 19.83
N GLU A 74 28.50 17.03 20.62
CA GLU A 74 29.65 16.58 21.41
C GLU A 74 29.27 15.40 22.33
N GLY A 75 29.89 14.24 22.11
CA GLY A 75 29.66 13.02 22.89
C GLY A 75 28.36 12.25 22.57
N GLN A 76 27.47 12.78 21.73
CA GLN A 76 26.20 12.11 21.38
C GLN A 76 26.16 11.59 19.93
N GLY A 77 26.76 12.30 18.98
CA GLY A 77 26.75 11.88 17.58
C GLY A 77 26.91 13.04 16.59
N TYR A 78 26.34 12.86 15.41
CA TYR A 78 26.38 13.81 14.30
C TYR A 78 24.98 14.04 13.76
N MET A 79 24.71 15.27 13.36
CA MET A 79 23.50 15.69 12.68
C MET A 79 23.85 16.19 11.28
N PHE A 80 23.08 15.74 10.31
CA PHE A 80 23.25 16.03 8.91
C PHE A 80 22.03 16.79 8.43
N GLN A 81 22.25 17.92 7.77
CA GLN A 81 21.22 18.62 7.03
C GLN A 81 21.31 18.21 5.57
N VAL A 82 20.18 17.80 5.01
CA VAL A 82 20.10 17.24 3.67
C VAL A 82 19.02 17.96 2.88
N GLU A 83 19.34 18.30 1.64
CA GLU A 83 18.42 18.87 0.67
C GLU A 83 18.35 17.96 -0.56
N THR A 84 17.14 17.49 -0.87
CA THR A 84 16.90 16.55 -1.97
C THR A 84 15.81 17.07 -2.89
N SER A 85 15.84 16.70 -4.16
CA SER A 85 14.77 17.06 -5.10
C SER A 85 13.63 16.04 -5.01
N GLY A 86 12.47 16.46 -4.51
CA GLY A 86 11.23 15.68 -4.46
C GLY A 86 10.49 15.66 -5.80
N PHE A 87 9.19 15.36 -5.77
CA PHE A 87 8.34 15.31 -6.97
C PHE A 87 8.01 16.70 -7.51
N LYS A 88 7.63 17.62 -6.62
CA LYS A 88 7.18 18.97 -6.96
C LYS A 88 8.23 20.00 -6.60
N ASP A 89 8.91 19.84 -5.47
CA ASP A 89 9.91 20.77 -4.98
C ASP A 89 11.00 20.05 -4.17
N THR A 90 11.96 20.83 -3.69
CA THR A 90 13.01 20.39 -2.77
C THR A 90 12.46 20.03 -1.40
N ILE A 91 13.00 18.96 -0.82
CA ILE A 91 12.72 18.48 0.52
C ILE A 91 13.97 18.71 1.35
N LYS A 92 13.84 19.52 2.41
CA LYS A 92 14.91 19.78 3.38
C LYS A 92 14.59 19.04 4.66
N PHE A 93 15.50 18.22 5.11
CA PHE A 93 15.33 17.47 6.35
C PHE A 93 16.66 17.32 7.07
N VAL A 94 16.57 16.90 8.32
CA VAL A 94 17.71 16.64 9.19
C VAL A 94 17.71 15.18 9.62
N LEU A 95 18.90 14.66 9.82
CA LEU A 95 19.13 13.29 10.27
C LEU A 95 20.16 13.30 11.38
N GLY A 96 19.82 12.77 12.55
CA GLY A 96 20.76 12.53 13.65
C GLY A 96 21.20 11.09 13.69
N ILE A 97 22.51 10.87 13.71
CA ILE A 97 23.16 9.57 13.84
C ILE A 97 24.02 9.59 15.10
N ASP A 98 23.80 8.66 16.01
CA ASP A 98 24.60 8.55 17.23
C ASP A 98 26.00 7.94 16.96
N ASN A 99 26.81 7.83 18.02
CA ASN A 99 28.14 7.21 17.93
C ASN A 99 28.09 5.69 17.68
N ASP A 100 26.95 5.04 17.91
CA ASP A 100 26.71 3.61 17.66
C ASP A 100 26.20 3.36 16.22
N SER A 101 26.26 4.37 15.35
CA SER A 101 25.77 4.32 13.97
C SER A 101 24.25 4.07 13.85
N LYS A 102 23.46 4.41 14.87
CA LYS A 102 21.99 4.38 14.84
C LYS A 102 21.43 5.75 14.51
N ILE A 103 20.36 5.75 13.74
CA ILE A 103 19.57 6.94 13.46
C ILE A 103 18.69 7.21 14.68
N VAL A 104 18.99 8.27 15.41
CA VAL A 104 18.28 8.65 16.65
C VAL A 104 17.25 9.75 16.44
N GLY A 105 17.33 10.45 15.31
CA GLY A 105 16.30 11.42 14.95
C GLY A 105 16.26 11.74 13.47
N TYR A 106 15.06 12.05 13.00
CA TYR A 106 14.78 12.48 11.64
C TYR A 106 13.66 13.51 11.69
N ASP A 107 13.92 14.71 11.15
CA ASP A 107 12.93 15.80 11.11
C ASP A 107 12.94 16.54 9.78
N VAL A 108 11.76 16.70 9.19
CA VAL A 108 11.60 17.44 7.94
C VAL A 108 11.44 18.92 8.27
N ILE A 109 12.40 19.72 7.82
CA ILE A 109 12.46 21.18 8.00
C ILE A 109 11.48 21.85 7.03
N ALA A 110 11.60 21.53 5.74
CA ALA A 110 10.80 22.13 4.70
C ALA A 110 10.38 21.08 3.68
N ILE A 111 9.08 21.07 3.36
CA ILE A 111 8.49 20.22 2.34
C ILE A 111 7.39 20.97 1.60
N ALA A 112 7.43 20.93 0.28
CA ALA A 112 6.43 21.57 -0.58
C ALA A 112 5.83 20.58 -1.61
N GLU A 113 5.60 19.35 -1.15
CA GLU A 113 4.99 18.26 -1.92
C GLU A 113 3.45 18.31 -1.87
N THR A 114 2.79 17.43 -2.63
CA THR A 114 1.33 17.27 -2.57
C THR A 114 0.91 16.76 -1.18
N SER A 115 0.06 17.53 -0.49
CA SER A 115 -0.48 17.19 0.83
C SER A 115 -1.21 15.84 0.80
N GLY A 116 -0.96 14.99 1.80
CA GLY A 116 -1.53 13.65 1.90
C GLY A 116 -0.91 12.61 0.98
N ILE A 117 0.06 12.99 0.14
CA ILE A 117 0.81 12.06 -0.72
C ILE A 117 2.30 12.17 -0.39
N GLY A 118 2.99 13.15 -0.96
CA GLY A 118 4.43 13.34 -0.76
C GLY A 118 4.76 13.92 0.61
N SER A 119 3.83 14.64 1.25
CA SER A 119 3.99 15.15 2.63
C SER A 119 4.14 14.05 3.67
N ARG A 120 3.73 12.82 3.35
CA ARG A 120 3.78 11.67 4.26
C ARG A 120 5.18 11.29 4.72
N VAL A 121 6.22 11.73 3.99
CA VAL A 121 7.62 11.57 4.44
C VAL A 121 7.96 12.43 5.67
N ALA A 122 7.11 13.41 5.99
CA ALA A 122 7.23 14.26 7.18
C ALA A 122 6.31 13.81 8.33
N GLU A 123 5.50 12.77 8.13
CA GLU A 123 4.59 12.22 9.14
C GLU A 123 5.28 11.20 10.03
N ASP A 124 4.71 10.96 11.22
CA ASP A 124 5.28 10.07 12.24
C ASP A 124 5.43 8.63 11.74
N ASP A 125 4.53 8.15 10.89
CA ASP A 125 4.59 6.81 10.31
C ASP A 125 5.91 6.55 9.59
N PHE A 126 6.34 7.49 8.73
CA PHE A 126 7.62 7.37 8.02
C PHE A 126 8.81 7.68 8.94
N ARG A 127 8.67 8.62 9.86
CA ARG A 127 9.72 8.90 10.85
C ARG A 127 10.06 7.66 11.67
N ASN A 128 9.05 6.91 12.08
CA ASN A 128 9.21 5.69 12.87
C ASN A 128 9.84 4.53 12.10
N THR A 129 9.75 4.51 10.76
CA THR A 129 10.50 3.53 9.96
C THR A 129 11.97 3.91 9.82
N VAL A 130 12.31 5.19 9.90
CA VAL A 130 13.69 5.70 9.79
C VAL A 130 14.41 5.64 11.13
N ILE A 131 13.75 6.08 12.21
CA ILE A 131 14.33 6.12 13.56
C ILE A 131 14.57 4.71 14.08
N GLY A 132 15.72 4.48 14.70
CA GLY A 132 16.11 3.18 15.26
C GLY A 132 16.84 2.25 14.29
N LYS A 133 16.80 2.54 12.98
CA LYS A 133 17.64 1.87 11.97
C LYS A 133 19.10 2.31 12.09
N THR A 134 20.02 1.46 11.68
CA THR A 134 21.45 1.75 11.61
C THR A 134 21.84 2.32 10.25
N THR A 135 23.05 2.88 10.13
CA THR A 135 23.59 3.35 8.85
C THR A 135 23.70 2.25 7.79
N GLY A 136 23.78 0.97 8.20
CA GLY A 136 23.77 -0.18 7.30
C GLY A 136 22.39 -0.67 6.90
N ASP A 137 21.32 -0.21 7.56
CA ASP A 137 19.97 -0.67 7.30
C ASP A 137 19.31 0.08 6.15
N LYS A 138 18.54 -0.66 5.36
CA LYS A 138 17.71 -0.10 4.27
C LYS A 138 16.48 0.59 4.85
N VAL A 139 16.11 1.71 4.23
CA VAL A 139 14.87 2.43 4.53
C VAL A 139 13.93 2.22 3.35
N ASP A 140 12.72 1.75 3.63
CA ASP A 140 11.73 1.47 2.62
C ASP A 140 11.06 2.75 2.12
N THR A 141 10.67 2.75 0.85
CA THR A 141 9.89 3.86 0.28
C THR A 141 8.41 3.73 0.65
N LEU A 142 7.67 4.85 0.59
CA LEU A 142 6.24 4.86 0.90
C LEU A 142 5.42 4.53 -0.34
N SER A 143 4.48 3.59 -0.20
CA SER A 143 3.48 3.33 -1.24
C SER A 143 2.60 4.55 -1.49
N GLY A 144 2.37 4.89 -2.75
CA GLY A 144 1.67 6.10 -3.19
C GLY A 144 2.52 7.39 -3.12
N ALA A 145 3.67 7.38 -2.45
CA ALA A 145 4.58 8.52 -2.34
C ALA A 145 6.02 8.14 -2.75
N THR A 146 6.16 7.23 -3.72
CA THR A 146 7.43 6.61 -4.08
C THR A 146 8.48 7.61 -4.54
N ILE A 147 8.08 8.68 -5.25
CA ILE A 147 9.03 9.70 -5.73
C ILE A 147 9.62 10.50 -4.57
N SER A 148 8.76 11.06 -3.70
CA SER A 148 9.18 11.87 -2.55
C SER A 148 9.96 11.03 -1.53
N SER A 149 9.50 9.80 -1.24
CA SER A 149 10.21 8.90 -0.32
C SER A 149 11.52 8.38 -0.90
N THR A 150 11.62 8.12 -2.20
CA THR A 150 12.91 7.81 -2.85
C THR A 150 13.90 8.96 -2.74
N ALA A 151 13.44 10.21 -2.90
CA ALA A 151 14.29 11.39 -2.74
C ALA A 151 14.86 11.46 -1.32
N VAL A 152 14.00 11.26 -0.32
CA VAL A 152 14.42 11.21 1.09
C VAL A 152 15.41 10.07 1.35
N VAL A 153 15.14 8.85 0.90
CA VAL A 153 16.05 7.70 1.06
C VAL A 153 17.44 7.98 0.47
N LYS A 154 17.52 8.58 -0.72
CA LYS A 154 18.80 8.99 -1.32
C LYS A 154 19.54 10.00 -0.45
N GLY A 155 18.81 10.94 0.14
CA GLY A 155 19.39 11.90 1.07
C GLY A 155 19.87 11.27 2.38
N LEU A 156 19.16 10.26 2.90
CA LEU A 156 19.62 9.48 4.05
C LEU A 156 20.92 8.74 3.71
N ASP A 157 21.01 8.12 2.53
CA ASP A 157 22.23 7.43 2.09
C ASP A 157 23.41 8.40 1.94
N ALA A 158 23.16 9.61 1.43
CA ALA A 158 24.17 10.66 1.38
C ALA A 158 24.68 11.02 2.79
N ALA A 159 23.78 11.27 3.74
CA ALA A 159 24.15 11.56 5.13
C ALA A 159 24.93 10.41 5.78
N LYS A 160 24.52 9.15 5.53
CA LYS A 160 25.23 7.95 6.01
C LYS A 160 26.63 7.83 5.41
N ALA A 161 26.82 8.17 4.13
CA ALA A 161 28.12 8.16 3.48
C ALA A 161 29.06 9.23 4.07
N VAL A 162 28.54 10.43 4.33
CA VAL A 162 29.30 11.49 5.01
C VAL A 162 29.63 11.09 6.46
N TYR A 163 28.71 10.47 7.19
CA TYR A 163 29.00 9.93 8.52
C TYR A 163 30.15 8.92 8.50
N ALA A 164 30.16 8.01 7.52
CA ALA A 164 31.22 7.02 7.39
C ALA A 164 32.59 7.66 7.09
N SER A 165 32.62 8.71 6.25
CA SER A 165 33.86 9.44 5.97
C SER A 165 34.41 10.18 7.20
N LEU A 166 33.53 10.69 8.07
CA LEU A 166 33.91 11.38 9.30
C LEU A 166 34.37 10.45 10.43
N THR A 167 33.75 9.26 10.53
CA THR A 167 34.05 8.28 11.59
C THR A 167 35.15 7.27 11.20
N GLY A 168 35.58 7.27 9.93
CA GLY A 168 36.54 6.30 9.41
C GLY A 168 35.96 4.89 9.20
N ASN A 169 34.64 4.75 9.29
CA ASN A 169 33.94 3.52 8.98
C ASN A 169 33.83 3.32 7.46
N ALA A 170 33.68 2.07 7.03
CA ALA A 170 33.42 1.78 5.62
C ALA A 170 32.08 2.42 5.21
N ALA A 171 32.07 3.18 4.11
CA ALA A 171 30.86 3.75 3.58
C ALA A 171 29.83 2.63 3.32
N PRO A 172 28.61 2.72 3.86
CA PRO A 172 27.57 1.79 3.51
C PRO A 172 27.33 1.88 2.00
N ALA A 173 27.10 0.73 1.35
CA ALA A 173 26.76 0.73 -0.06
C ALA A 173 25.52 1.62 -0.26
N PRO A 174 25.50 2.51 -1.28
CA PRO A 174 24.32 3.32 -1.55
C PRO A 174 23.11 2.41 -1.69
N SER A 175 22.06 2.69 -0.93
CA SER A 175 20.87 1.86 -0.98
C SER A 175 20.25 2.09 -2.35
N THR A 176 20.10 1.03 -3.15
CA THR A 176 19.08 1.06 -4.19
C THR A 176 17.76 1.28 -3.47
N PRO A 177 17.00 2.37 -3.73
CA PRO A 177 15.70 2.56 -3.12
C PRO A 177 14.87 1.35 -3.49
N THR A 178 14.66 0.48 -2.51
CA THR A 178 13.70 -0.59 -2.64
C THR A 178 12.36 0.12 -2.64
N THR A 179 11.63 0.05 -3.77
CA THR A 179 10.17 -0.02 -3.69
C THR A 179 9.89 -0.95 -2.53
N PRO A 180 9.06 -0.60 -1.53
CA PRO A 180 8.82 -1.48 -0.40
C PRO A 180 8.62 -2.86 -0.99
N GLU A 181 9.56 -3.76 -0.67
CA GLU A 181 9.35 -5.17 -0.91
C GLU A 181 7.99 -5.39 -0.27
N ALA A 182 6.99 -5.81 -1.07
CA ALA A 182 5.62 -5.91 -0.61
C ALA A 182 5.70 -6.52 0.77
N SER A 183 5.53 -5.68 1.81
CA SER A 183 5.52 -6.15 3.18
C SER A 183 4.55 -7.27 3.07
N LYS A 184 4.99 -8.50 3.37
CA LYS A 184 4.14 -9.68 3.41
C LYS A 184 2.82 -9.16 3.93
N GLU A 185 1.86 -9.10 3.00
CA GLU A 185 0.62 -8.41 3.26
C GLU A 185 0.17 -9.02 4.59
N PRO A 186 -0.23 -8.22 5.61
CA PRO A 186 -1.00 -8.84 6.67
C PRO A 186 -2.08 -9.60 5.91
N GLU A 187 -2.04 -10.93 6.00
CA GLU A 187 -2.96 -11.82 5.28
C GLU A 187 -4.28 -11.10 5.28
N THR A 188 -4.82 -10.82 4.09
CA THR A 188 -6.10 -10.12 3.93
C THR A 188 -7.00 -10.72 4.98
N PRO A 189 -7.33 -10.01 6.08
CA PRO A 189 -8.06 -10.67 7.15
C PRO A 189 -9.33 -11.13 6.48
N ALA A 190 -9.63 -12.42 6.58
CA ALA A 190 -10.81 -13.02 5.99
C ALA A 190 -11.97 -12.04 6.16
N SER A 191 -12.56 -11.61 5.04
CA SER A 191 -13.69 -10.70 5.06
C SER A 191 -14.80 -11.37 5.88
N THR A 192 -15.13 -10.78 7.03
CA THR A 192 -16.23 -11.24 7.88
C THR A 192 -17.21 -10.10 8.02
N ALA A 193 -18.19 -10.04 7.11
CA ALA A 193 -19.38 -9.23 7.29
C ALA A 193 -20.50 -10.12 7.87
N THR A 194 -21.11 -9.68 8.97
CA THR A 194 -22.17 -10.39 9.69
C THR A 194 -23.43 -9.54 9.70
N VAL A 195 -24.54 -10.09 9.19
CA VAL A 195 -25.85 -9.42 9.26
C VAL A 195 -26.36 -9.52 10.68
N LEU A 196 -26.61 -8.37 11.31
CA LEU A 196 -27.10 -8.26 12.69
C LEU A 196 -28.62 -8.20 12.77
N ASP A 197 -29.25 -7.50 11.82
CA ASP A 197 -30.70 -7.32 11.78
C ASP A 197 -31.18 -7.11 10.34
N GLN A 198 -32.41 -7.51 10.06
CA GLN A 198 -33.07 -7.30 8.77
C GLN A 198 -34.55 -7.00 8.97
N LYS A 199 -35.00 -5.86 8.43
CA LYS A 199 -36.37 -5.41 8.56
C LYS A 199 -36.94 -4.98 7.20
N ALA A 200 -38.00 -5.65 6.78
CA ALA A 200 -38.78 -5.26 5.61
C ALA A 200 -39.88 -4.24 5.99
N ASP A 201 -40.02 -3.19 5.18
CA ASP A 201 -41.09 -2.21 5.22
C ASP A 201 -41.60 -1.97 3.78
N GLY A 202 -42.61 -2.73 3.38
CA GLY A 202 -43.10 -2.73 1.99
C GLY A 202 -42.04 -3.29 1.03
N SER A 203 -41.69 -2.51 0.00
CA SER A 203 -40.67 -2.87 -0.99
C SER A 203 -39.24 -2.54 -0.53
N GLN A 204 -39.05 -1.92 0.64
CA GLN A 204 -37.72 -1.59 1.16
C GLN A 204 -37.32 -2.54 2.28
N VAL A 205 -36.13 -3.10 2.18
CA VAL A 205 -35.51 -3.94 3.21
C VAL A 205 -34.32 -3.20 3.80
N THR A 206 -34.38 -2.90 5.08
CA THR A 206 -33.27 -2.33 5.85
C THR A 206 -32.48 -3.46 6.48
N VAL A 207 -31.18 -3.54 6.19
CA VAL A 207 -30.26 -4.53 6.75
C VAL A 207 -29.20 -3.82 7.58
N THR A 208 -28.98 -4.26 8.81
CA THR A 208 -27.86 -3.82 9.64
C THR A 208 -26.77 -4.85 9.58
N VAL A 209 -25.56 -4.44 9.20
CA VAL A 209 -24.42 -5.33 8.97
C VAL A 209 -23.21 -4.83 9.75
N GLU A 210 -22.52 -5.74 10.41
CA GLU A 210 -21.23 -5.50 11.03
C GLU A 210 -20.14 -6.07 10.13
N ALA A 211 -19.16 -5.25 9.74
CA ALA A 211 -18.04 -5.69 8.92
C ALA A 211 -16.70 -5.29 9.55
N LYS A 212 -15.67 -6.10 9.31
CA LYS A 212 -14.35 -5.91 9.91
C LYS A 212 -13.62 -4.73 9.26
N GLY A 213 -13.33 -3.69 10.05
CA GLY A 213 -12.48 -2.56 9.67
C GLY A 213 -11.00 -2.78 9.98
N PHE A 214 -10.24 -1.69 10.08
CA PHE A 214 -8.80 -1.71 10.33
C PHE A 214 -8.45 -2.18 11.75
N GLN A 215 -9.10 -1.62 12.79
CA GLN A 215 -8.85 -1.99 14.19
C GLN A 215 -10.09 -2.57 14.89
N GLY A 216 -11.29 -2.25 14.40
CA GLY A 216 -12.54 -2.69 14.99
C GLY A 216 -13.57 -3.06 13.93
N ASN A 217 -14.67 -3.64 14.38
CA ASN A 217 -15.81 -3.87 13.49
C ASN A 217 -16.62 -2.59 13.36
N ASN A 218 -16.92 -2.22 12.13
CA ASN A 218 -17.75 -1.09 11.75
C ASN A 218 -19.17 -1.58 11.51
N THR A 219 -20.17 -0.77 11.89
CA THR A 219 -21.58 -1.11 11.68
C THR A 219 -22.19 -0.22 10.61
N TYR A 220 -22.93 -0.83 9.70
CA TYR A 220 -23.59 -0.19 8.57
C TYR A 220 -25.08 -0.51 8.57
N THR A 221 -25.86 0.43 8.07
CA THR A 221 -27.26 0.24 7.71
C THR A 221 -27.38 0.41 6.21
N VAL A 222 -27.85 -0.64 5.54
CA VAL A 222 -28.05 -0.70 4.09
C VAL A 222 -29.55 -0.81 3.82
N VAL A 223 -30.10 0.07 3.02
CA VAL A 223 -31.50 0.03 2.59
C VAL A 223 -31.54 -0.41 1.14
N ILE A 224 -32.32 -1.45 0.85
CA ILE A 224 -32.42 -2.07 -0.47
C ILE A 224 -33.90 -2.06 -0.90
N ASP A 225 -34.19 -1.64 -2.12
CA ASP A 225 -35.50 -1.80 -2.75
C ASP A 225 -35.56 -3.19 -3.38
N SER A 226 -36.27 -4.11 -2.74
CA SER A 226 -36.35 -5.51 -3.16
C SER A 226 -37.16 -5.70 -4.45
N GLU A 227 -38.04 -4.77 -4.81
CA GLU A 227 -38.83 -4.86 -6.05
C GLU A 227 -38.03 -4.41 -7.27
N LYS A 228 -37.23 -3.34 -7.12
CA LYS A 228 -36.38 -2.84 -8.20
C LYS A 228 -34.99 -3.46 -8.24
N GLN A 229 -34.64 -4.23 -7.21
CA GLN A 229 -33.30 -4.78 -7.00
C GLN A 229 -32.25 -3.66 -7.06
N GLU A 230 -32.36 -2.65 -6.19
CA GLU A 230 -31.40 -1.53 -6.12
C GLU A 230 -31.10 -1.15 -4.68
N ILE A 231 -29.86 -0.71 -4.41
CA ILE A 231 -29.50 -0.12 -3.12
C ILE A 231 -30.03 1.31 -3.07
N VAL A 232 -30.85 1.60 -2.06
CA VAL A 232 -31.45 2.92 -1.84
C VAL A 232 -30.48 3.82 -1.07
N SER A 233 -29.82 3.29 -0.04
CA SER A 233 -28.83 4.03 0.74
C SER A 233 -27.93 3.11 1.57
N VAL A 234 -26.74 3.61 1.88
CA VAL A 234 -25.80 3.00 2.82
C VAL A 234 -25.39 4.08 3.81
N ALA A 235 -25.44 3.77 5.10
CA ALA A 235 -25.01 4.67 6.16
C ALA A 235 -24.15 3.89 7.16
N MET A 236 -23.07 4.51 7.59
CA MET A 236 -22.23 3.95 8.65
C MET A 236 -22.73 4.45 10.00
N THR A 237 -23.19 3.53 10.84
CA THR A 237 -23.83 3.86 12.12
C THR A 237 -22.86 3.83 13.29
N THR A 238 -21.78 3.05 13.18
CA THR A 238 -20.73 2.99 14.20
C THR A 238 -19.36 2.87 13.53
N PHE A 239 -18.48 3.83 13.83
CA PHE A 239 -17.07 3.81 13.48
C PHE A 239 -16.27 3.35 14.69
N ASN A 240 -15.58 2.22 14.55
CA ASN A 240 -14.75 1.66 15.61
C ASN A 240 -13.28 1.50 15.19
N ASP A 241 -12.90 2.20 14.12
CA ASP A 241 -11.54 2.29 13.62
C ASP A 241 -10.74 3.40 14.32
N THR A 242 -9.47 3.58 13.93
CA THR A 242 -8.59 4.58 14.53
C THR A 242 -9.00 5.97 14.05
N PRO A 243 -9.23 6.97 14.92
CA PRO A 243 -9.51 8.33 14.47
C PRO A 243 -8.40 8.84 13.53
N GLY A 244 -8.77 9.27 12.31
CA GLY A 244 -7.81 9.72 11.29
C GLY A 244 -7.37 8.63 10.30
N VAL A 245 -7.72 7.36 10.52
CA VAL A 245 -7.45 6.23 9.60
C VAL A 245 -8.78 5.67 9.11
N GLY A 246 -9.07 5.83 7.83
CA GLY A 246 -10.36 5.39 7.26
C GLY A 246 -11.38 6.52 7.03
N ASP A 247 -11.09 7.74 7.47
CA ASP A 247 -11.97 8.93 7.37
C ASP A 247 -12.39 9.29 5.93
N ALA A 248 -11.71 8.74 4.92
CA ALA A 248 -12.12 8.88 3.52
C ALA A 248 -13.42 8.11 3.19
N VAL A 249 -13.84 7.17 4.05
CA VAL A 249 -15.15 6.50 4.01
C VAL A 249 -16.14 7.35 4.79
N ASN A 250 -16.62 8.40 4.15
CA ASN A 250 -17.59 9.35 4.68
C ASN A 250 -18.96 9.17 4.01
N ASP A 251 -19.95 9.97 4.41
CA ASP A 251 -21.30 9.93 3.82
C ASP A 251 -21.31 10.14 2.29
N GLU A 252 -20.37 10.92 1.74
CA GLU A 252 -20.22 11.14 0.29
C GLU A 252 -19.74 9.87 -0.43
N TYR A 253 -18.80 9.13 0.17
CA TYR A 253 -18.38 7.83 -0.32
C TYR A 253 -19.51 6.80 -0.25
N LEU A 254 -20.23 6.74 0.87
CA LEU A 254 -21.33 5.80 1.08
C LEU A 254 -22.55 6.10 0.18
N ALA A 255 -22.75 7.38 -0.17
CA ALA A 255 -23.75 7.76 -1.16
C ALA A 255 -23.45 7.19 -2.56
N GLY A 256 -22.19 6.85 -2.86
CA GLY A 256 -21.79 6.21 -4.11
C GLY A 256 -22.36 4.80 -4.31
N PHE A 257 -22.85 4.16 -3.24
CA PHE A 257 -23.51 2.86 -3.32
C PHE A 257 -24.99 2.94 -3.69
N ALA A 258 -25.60 4.12 -3.59
CA ALA A 258 -27.00 4.31 -3.95
C ALA A 258 -27.20 4.16 -5.48
N GLY A 259 -28.21 3.39 -5.87
CA GLY A 259 -28.53 3.08 -7.27
C GLY A 259 -27.76 1.89 -7.86
N LEU A 260 -26.88 1.25 -7.11
CA LEU A 260 -26.24 0.00 -7.54
C LEU A 260 -27.26 -1.14 -7.48
N ASN A 261 -27.29 -1.97 -8.54
CA ASN A 261 -28.30 -2.98 -8.78
C ASN A 261 -27.72 -4.37 -9.11
N SER A 262 -26.42 -4.57 -8.92
CA SER A 262 -25.74 -5.85 -9.09
C SER A 262 -24.45 -5.91 -8.27
N GLU A 263 -23.97 -7.13 -8.00
CA GLU A 263 -22.71 -7.34 -7.26
C GLU A 263 -21.47 -6.88 -8.05
N ASP A 264 -21.54 -6.87 -9.38
CA ASP A 264 -20.51 -6.27 -10.25
C ASP A 264 -20.42 -4.75 -10.08
N ALA A 265 -21.56 -4.08 -9.86
CA ALA A 265 -21.60 -2.65 -9.59
C ALA A 265 -21.00 -2.34 -8.21
N LEU A 266 -21.08 -3.28 -7.26
CA LEU A 266 -20.46 -3.21 -5.93
C LEU A 266 -18.94 -3.46 -5.97
N ASN A 267 -18.48 -4.35 -6.84
CA ASN A 267 -17.05 -4.59 -7.06
C ASN A 267 -16.35 -3.48 -7.85
N GLY A 268 -17.11 -2.66 -8.58
CA GLY A 268 -16.64 -1.45 -9.26
C GLY A 268 -16.48 -0.23 -8.37
N VAL A 269 -16.84 -0.33 -7.07
CA VAL A 269 -16.70 0.79 -6.13
C VAL A 269 -15.23 0.98 -5.77
N ASP A 270 -14.76 2.21 -5.97
CA ASP A 270 -13.38 2.61 -5.72
C ASP A 270 -12.98 2.37 -4.26
N VAL A 271 -11.86 1.68 -4.04
CA VAL A 271 -11.25 1.54 -2.71
C VAL A 271 -10.42 2.79 -2.46
N LYS A 272 -10.78 3.58 -1.44
CA LYS A 272 -10.10 4.85 -1.21
C LYS A 272 -8.68 4.63 -0.70
N SER A 273 -7.72 5.23 -1.40
CA SER A 273 -6.32 5.28 -0.97
C SER A 273 -6.22 5.93 0.41
N GLY A 274 -5.61 5.24 1.37
CA GLY A 274 -5.55 5.66 2.78
C GLY A 274 -6.72 5.21 3.66
N ALA A 275 -7.71 4.52 3.08
CA ALA A 275 -8.85 3.95 3.81
C ALA A 275 -9.20 2.53 3.33
N THR A 276 -8.22 1.77 2.85
CA THR A 276 -8.41 0.45 2.22
C THR A 276 -9.24 -0.52 3.06
N TYR A 277 -8.92 -0.66 4.34
CA TYR A 277 -9.66 -1.56 5.26
C TYR A 277 -11.09 -1.08 5.53
N THR A 278 -11.28 0.22 5.72
CA THR A 278 -12.61 0.81 5.97
C THR A 278 -13.47 0.81 4.69
N SER A 279 -12.85 0.96 3.51
CA SER A 279 -13.52 0.84 2.21
C SER A 279 -13.97 -0.59 1.96
N ASN A 280 -13.10 -1.58 2.20
CA ASN A 280 -13.47 -2.99 2.09
C ASN A 280 -14.57 -3.36 3.09
N SER A 281 -14.49 -2.86 4.33
CA SER A 281 -15.54 -3.01 5.35
C SER A 281 -16.91 -2.51 4.85
N ALA A 282 -16.97 -1.34 4.18
CA ALA A 282 -18.21 -0.83 3.62
C ALA A 282 -18.71 -1.67 2.43
N ILE A 283 -17.81 -2.06 1.52
CA ILE A 283 -18.14 -2.90 0.35
C ILE A 283 -18.68 -4.27 0.82
N ASP A 284 -18.01 -4.89 1.78
CA ASP A 284 -18.39 -6.19 2.33
C ASP A 284 -19.71 -6.13 3.09
N ALA A 285 -19.96 -5.03 3.83
CA ALA A 285 -21.25 -4.82 4.48
C ALA A 285 -22.40 -4.73 3.47
N VAL A 286 -22.18 -4.03 2.35
CA VAL A 286 -23.19 -3.87 1.30
C VAL A 286 -23.41 -5.19 0.55
N LYS A 287 -22.37 -5.97 0.27
CA LYS A 287 -22.49 -7.32 -0.30
C LYS A 287 -23.26 -8.26 0.61
N ALA A 288 -22.93 -8.29 1.90
CA ALA A 288 -23.64 -9.12 2.87
C ALA A 288 -25.11 -8.70 3.00
N ALA A 289 -25.42 -7.40 2.96
CA ALA A 289 -26.80 -6.92 2.93
C ALA A 289 -27.54 -7.32 1.66
N TRP A 290 -26.89 -7.18 0.50
CA TRP A 290 -27.43 -7.58 -0.79
C TRP A 290 -27.77 -9.07 -0.83
N ASN A 291 -26.83 -9.91 -0.40
CA ASN A 291 -27.01 -11.36 -0.31
C ASN A 291 -28.11 -11.72 0.69
N ALA A 292 -28.21 -11.03 1.81
CA ALA A 292 -29.30 -11.27 2.77
C ALA A 292 -30.70 -10.91 2.24
N VAL A 293 -30.81 -9.99 1.28
CA VAL A 293 -32.11 -9.59 0.68
C VAL A 293 -32.48 -10.45 -0.51
N PHE A 294 -31.50 -10.87 -1.31
CA PHE A 294 -31.74 -11.55 -2.60
C PHE A 294 -31.31 -13.02 -2.67
N ALA A 295 -30.73 -13.59 -1.60
CA ALA A 295 -30.57 -15.04 -1.51
C ALA A 295 -31.95 -15.73 -1.60
N GLU A 296 -32.07 -16.72 -2.50
CA GLU A 296 -33.32 -17.46 -2.68
C GLU A 296 -33.80 -18.06 -1.35
N ALA A 297 -35.12 -18.00 -1.11
CA ALA A 297 -35.75 -18.49 0.11
C ALA A 297 -35.44 -19.98 0.33
N GLY A 298 -34.43 -20.26 1.16
CA GLY A 298 -34.06 -21.63 1.47
C GLY A 298 -32.70 -21.84 2.11
N GLN A 299 -32.25 -21.02 3.06
CA GLN A 299 -31.17 -21.40 3.98
C GLN A 299 -31.27 -20.60 5.28
N ASP A 300 -31.57 -21.31 6.38
CA ASP A 300 -31.41 -20.79 7.74
C ASP A 300 -29.96 -20.33 7.94
N ALA A 301 -29.77 -19.34 8.83
CA ALA A 301 -28.52 -18.63 9.13
C ALA A 301 -27.38 -19.47 9.77
N ALA A 302 -27.21 -20.72 9.31
CA ALA A 302 -26.13 -21.63 9.71
C ALA A 302 -25.23 -22.05 8.54
N ASP A 303 -25.55 -21.67 7.30
CA ASP A 303 -24.71 -21.89 6.11
C ASP A 303 -24.36 -20.54 5.46
N GLN A 304 -23.19 -20.00 5.80
CA GLN A 304 -22.47 -19.07 4.94
C GLN A 304 -21.49 -19.94 4.12
N PRO A 305 -21.30 -19.71 2.81
CA PRO A 305 -20.29 -20.45 2.05
C PRO A 305 -18.91 -20.07 2.58
N VAL A 306 -18.34 -20.96 3.40
CA VAL A 306 -16.92 -21.00 3.70
C VAL A 306 -16.22 -21.50 2.43
N ALA A 307 -15.14 -20.85 2.02
CA ALA A 307 -14.29 -21.40 0.97
C ALA A 307 -13.89 -22.85 1.33
N GLY A 308 -14.32 -23.79 0.50
CA GLY A 308 -13.91 -25.19 0.55
C GLY A 308 -14.68 -26.10 1.50
N ASP A 309 -15.96 -26.38 1.23
CA ASP A 309 -16.57 -27.69 1.55
C ASP A 309 -17.82 -27.98 0.69
N ASP A 310 -17.64 -28.11 -0.64
CA ASP A 310 -18.56 -28.94 -1.43
C ASP A 310 -17.79 -30.20 -1.84
N SER A 311 -18.03 -31.28 -1.10
CA SER A 311 -17.36 -32.57 -1.22
C SER A 311 -17.87 -33.44 -2.39
N ASP A 312 -18.50 -32.84 -3.40
CA ASP A 312 -19.06 -33.55 -4.56
C ASP A 312 -18.37 -33.22 -5.90
N GLU A 313 -17.24 -32.50 -5.91
CA GLU A 313 -16.44 -32.34 -7.14
C GLU A 313 -15.58 -33.58 -7.40
N THR A 314 -15.93 -34.33 -8.45
CA THR A 314 -15.33 -35.63 -8.77
C THR A 314 -14.29 -35.51 -9.88
N ALA A 315 -13.04 -35.88 -9.57
CA ALA A 315 -12.01 -36.07 -10.59
C ALA A 315 -12.18 -37.45 -11.24
N VAL A 316 -12.30 -37.47 -12.56
CA VAL A 316 -12.51 -38.69 -13.36
C VAL A 316 -11.18 -39.15 -13.95
N LEU A 317 -10.82 -40.41 -13.72
CA LEU A 317 -9.63 -41.01 -14.33
C LEU A 317 -9.83 -41.16 -15.85
N LYS A 318 -8.92 -40.58 -16.64
CA LYS A 318 -8.97 -40.54 -18.11
C LYS A 318 -8.00 -41.53 -18.76
N SER A 319 -6.83 -41.74 -18.18
CA SER A 319 -5.84 -42.70 -18.68
C SER A 319 -4.82 -43.09 -17.60
N GLU A 320 -4.25 -44.30 -17.74
CA GLU A 320 -3.16 -44.80 -16.89
C GLU A 320 -2.01 -45.25 -17.80
N ASP A 321 -0.81 -44.74 -17.55
CA ASP A 321 0.44 -45.18 -18.19
C ASP A 321 1.46 -45.54 -17.10
N GLY A 322 1.44 -46.81 -16.69
CA GLY A 322 2.23 -47.30 -15.56
C GLY A 322 1.82 -46.63 -14.25
N ALA A 323 2.76 -45.92 -13.62
CA ALA A 323 2.54 -45.18 -12.37
C ALA A 323 1.93 -43.79 -12.59
N LEU A 324 1.79 -43.33 -13.84
CA LEU A 324 1.22 -42.03 -14.16
C LEU A 324 -0.27 -42.17 -14.46
N LYS A 325 -1.10 -41.52 -13.66
CA LYS A 325 -2.54 -41.46 -13.84
C LYS A 325 -2.97 -40.05 -14.22
N THR A 326 -3.73 -39.94 -15.31
CA THR A 326 -4.28 -38.67 -15.78
C THR A 326 -5.75 -38.57 -15.38
N TYR A 327 -6.09 -37.52 -14.65
CA TYR A 327 -7.43 -37.20 -14.20
C TYR A 327 -7.94 -35.95 -14.94
N THR A 328 -9.24 -35.92 -15.18
CA THR A 328 -9.95 -34.68 -15.54
C THR A 328 -10.86 -34.27 -14.41
N ALA A 329 -10.79 -33.00 -14.02
CA ALA A 329 -11.64 -32.42 -13.00
C ALA A 329 -12.37 -31.21 -13.57
N THR A 330 -13.65 -31.10 -13.22
CA THR A 330 -14.50 -29.96 -13.56
C THR A 330 -14.90 -29.29 -12.26
N THR A 331 -14.57 -28.01 -12.13
CA THR A 331 -14.70 -27.26 -10.87
C THR A 331 -15.34 -25.91 -11.13
N LYS A 332 -16.11 -25.41 -10.18
CA LYS A 332 -16.83 -24.13 -10.32
C LYS A 332 -15.86 -22.94 -10.43
N GLY A 333 -15.94 -22.20 -11.54
CA GLY A 333 -15.29 -20.89 -11.73
C GLY A 333 -16.25 -19.72 -11.45
N PHE A 334 -15.84 -18.48 -11.76
CA PHE A 334 -16.64 -17.29 -11.40
C PHE A 334 -17.91 -17.12 -12.25
N GLN A 335 -17.88 -17.42 -13.56
CA GLN A 335 -19.09 -17.43 -14.42
C GLN A 335 -19.46 -18.80 -15.00
N GLY A 336 -18.59 -19.80 -14.89
CA GLY A 336 -18.79 -21.11 -15.49
C GLY A 336 -17.81 -22.15 -14.97
N ASP A 337 -18.05 -23.41 -15.33
CA ASP A 337 -17.22 -24.52 -14.87
C ASP A 337 -15.90 -24.55 -15.62
N ASN A 338 -14.78 -24.55 -14.90
CA ASN A 338 -13.44 -24.69 -15.46
C ASN A 338 -13.07 -26.18 -15.52
N GLU A 339 -12.36 -26.58 -16.58
CA GLU A 339 -11.92 -27.97 -16.75
C GLU A 339 -10.39 -28.05 -16.70
N TYR A 340 -9.91 -29.06 -15.98
CA TYR A 340 -8.49 -29.31 -15.76
C TYR A 340 -8.12 -30.74 -16.11
N GLU A 341 -6.91 -30.92 -16.64
CA GLU A 341 -6.23 -32.20 -16.79
C GLU A 341 -5.04 -32.23 -15.83
N ILE A 342 -5.05 -33.21 -14.92
CA ILE A 342 -4.07 -33.37 -13.84
C ILE A 342 -3.39 -34.71 -13.99
N VAL A 343 -2.06 -34.74 -13.98
CA VAL A 343 -1.28 -35.98 -14.00
C VAL A 343 -0.66 -36.20 -12.63
N ILE A 344 -0.84 -37.40 -12.08
CA ILE A 344 -0.34 -37.79 -10.76
C ILE A 344 0.52 -39.03 -10.91
N ASP A 345 1.71 -39.00 -10.31
CA ASP A 345 2.57 -40.17 -10.12
C ASP A 345 2.11 -40.90 -8.86
N THR A 346 1.42 -42.03 -9.02
CA THR A 346 0.88 -42.80 -7.91
C THR A 346 1.95 -43.57 -7.13
N ASP A 347 3.13 -43.82 -7.71
CA ASP A 347 4.25 -44.45 -6.98
C ASP A 347 4.90 -43.45 -6.01
N LYS A 348 5.00 -42.18 -6.42
CA LYS A 348 5.56 -41.10 -5.60
C LYS A 348 4.51 -40.32 -4.79
N GLN A 349 3.22 -40.55 -5.07
CA GLN A 349 2.10 -39.73 -4.60
C GLN A 349 2.37 -38.23 -4.83
N GLU A 350 2.70 -37.88 -6.07
CA GLU A 350 3.18 -36.54 -6.43
C GLU A 350 2.43 -36.01 -7.65
N VAL A 351 2.00 -34.75 -7.61
CA VAL A 351 1.42 -34.08 -8.78
C VAL A 351 2.52 -33.81 -9.81
N VAL A 352 2.37 -34.33 -11.02
CA VAL A 352 3.38 -34.20 -12.10
C VAL A 352 3.11 -32.97 -12.96
N SER A 353 1.85 -32.72 -13.28
CA SER A 353 1.46 -31.54 -14.06
C SER A 353 -0.02 -31.24 -13.91
N VAL A 354 -0.36 -29.96 -14.02
CA VAL A 354 -1.74 -29.46 -14.06
C VAL A 354 -1.89 -28.59 -15.30
N LYS A 355 -2.96 -28.80 -16.05
CA LYS A 355 -3.26 -28.01 -17.24
C LYS A 355 -4.74 -27.67 -17.27
N MET A 356 -5.05 -26.40 -17.50
CA MET A 356 -6.43 -26.00 -17.77
C MET A 356 -6.78 -26.35 -19.22
N THR A 357 -7.80 -27.17 -19.41
CA THR A 357 -8.27 -27.61 -20.73
C THR A 357 -9.43 -26.78 -21.26
N SER A 358 -10.22 -26.19 -20.36
CA SER A 358 -11.30 -25.28 -20.71
C SER A 358 -11.40 -24.18 -19.68
N PHE A 359 -11.38 -22.94 -20.15
CA PHE A 359 -11.64 -21.74 -19.36
C PHE A 359 -12.99 -21.20 -19.78
N ASN A 360 -13.98 -21.32 -18.90
CA ASN A 360 -15.34 -20.82 -19.13
C ASN A 360 -15.65 -19.61 -18.24
N ASP A 361 -14.61 -18.91 -17.80
CA ASP A 361 -14.70 -17.73 -16.96
C ASP A 361 -14.69 -16.43 -17.79
N THR A 362 -14.84 -15.30 -17.12
CA THR A 362 -14.93 -13.97 -17.74
C THR A 362 -13.61 -13.59 -18.41
N THR A 363 -13.63 -13.25 -19.70
CA THR A 363 -12.42 -12.79 -20.41
C THR A 363 -11.79 -11.58 -19.73
N GLY A 364 -10.52 -11.70 -19.29
CA GLY A 364 -9.81 -10.63 -18.56
C GLY A 364 -9.85 -10.76 -17.02
N ILE A 365 -10.61 -11.70 -16.46
CA ILE A 365 -10.67 -12.03 -15.02
C ILE A 365 -10.32 -13.50 -14.88
N GLY A 366 -9.27 -13.85 -14.14
CA GLY A 366 -8.77 -15.23 -14.11
C GLY A 366 -7.52 -15.49 -14.96
N ASP A 367 -7.14 -14.57 -15.85
CA ASP A 367 -5.98 -14.68 -16.75
C ASP A 367 -4.63 -14.85 -16.02
N ALA A 368 -4.59 -14.56 -14.72
CA ALA A 368 -3.43 -14.83 -13.87
C ALA A 368 -3.23 -16.32 -13.56
N VAL A 369 -4.26 -17.17 -13.74
CA VAL A 369 -4.19 -18.64 -13.70
C VAL A 369 -3.75 -19.12 -15.09
N ASN A 370 -2.48 -18.92 -15.37
CA ASN A 370 -1.83 -19.32 -16.62
C ASN A 370 -0.98 -20.59 -16.41
N ASP A 371 -0.34 -21.09 -17.47
CA ASP A 371 0.50 -22.28 -17.41
C ASP A 371 1.66 -22.15 -16.38
N GLU A 372 2.15 -20.94 -16.11
CA GLU A 372 3.20 -20.69 -15.11
C GLU A 372 2.67 -20.85 -13.69
N TYR A 373 1.44 -20.37 -13.43
CA TYR A 373 0.74 -20.61 -12.16
C TYR A 373 0.46 -22.11 -11.94
N LEU A 374 -0.05 -22.80 -12.97
CA LEU A 374 -0.39 -24.22 -12.90
C LEU A 374 0.86 -25.11 -12.76
N ALA A 375 2.01 -24.67 -13.27
CA ALA A 375 3.29 -25.34 -13.04
C ALA A 375 3.70 -25.34 -11.54
N GLY A 376 3.19 -24.40 -10.74
CA GLY A 376 3.43 -24.33 -9.30
C GLY A 376 2.86 -25.51 -8.51
N PHE A 377 1.93 -26.28 -9.09
CA PHE A 377 1.39 -27.49 -8.47
C PHE A 377 2.26 -28.73 -8.70
N ALA A 378 3.26 -28.67 -9.60
CA ALA A 378 4.14 -29.79 -9.84
C ALA A 378 5.05 -30.02 -8.63
N GLY A 379 5.13 -31.28 -8.18
CA GLY A 379 5.95 -31.69 -7.04
C GLY A 379 5.23 -31.76 -5.70
N LEU A 380 3.95 -31.35 -5.63
CA LEU A 380 3.16 -31.40 -4.40
C LEU A 380 2.74 -32.84 -4.07
N LYS A 381 2.81 -33.20 -2.78
CA LYS A 381 2.68 -34.59 -2.29
C LYS A 381 1.57 -34.78 -1.27
N SER A 382 0.81 -33.73 -0.97
CA SER A 382 -0.26 -33.79 0.03
C SER A 382 -1.32 -32.74 -0.24
N GLU A 383 -2.54 -33.02 0.23
CA GLU A 383 -3.65 -32.06 0.17
C GLU A 383 -3.34 -30.76 0.93
N ASP A 384 -2.56 -30.83 2.01
CA ASP A 384 -2.10 -29.67 2.78
C ASP A 384 -1.12 -28.78 2.00
N GLU A 385 -0.29 -29.36 1.14
CA GLU A 385 0.62 -28.62 0.27
C GLU A 385 -0.16 -27.97 -0.89
N ILE A 386 -1.16 -28.68 -1.43
CA ILE A 386 -2.05 -28.19 -2.47
C ILE A 386 -2.91 -27.01 -1.95
N ALA A 387 -3.43 -27.11 -0.72
CA ALA A 387 -4.23 -26.06 -0.09
C ALA A 387 -3.43 -24.76 0.22
N LYS A 388 -2.10 -24.84 0.26
CA LYS A 388 -1.21 -23.70 0.53
C LYS A 388 -0.73 -23.00 -0.73
N VAL A 389 -1.14 -23.47 -1.91
CA VAL A 389 -0.83 -22.79 -3.16
C VAL A 389 -1.51 -21.41 -3.16
N ASP A 390 -0.72 -20.40 -3.51
CA ASP A 390 -1.11 -18.99 -3.45
C ASP A 390 -2.30 -18.67 -4.35
N VAL A 391 -3.33 -18.03 -3.80
CA VAL A 391 -4.51 -17.60 -4.58
C VAL A 391 -4.18 -16.29 -5.28
N LYS A 392 -4.22 -16.25 -6.61
CA LYS A 392 -3.82 -15.04 -7.35
C LYS A 392 -4.85 -13.93 -7.24
N SER A 393 -4.40 -12.76 -6.80
CA SER A 393 -5.20 -11.53 -6.77
C SER A 393 -5.70 -11.18 -8.18
N GLY A 394 -7.01 -10.92 -8.31
CA GLY A 394 -7.69 -10.73 -9.60
C GLY A 394 -8.08 -12.03 -10.32
N ALA A 395 -7.81 -13.20 -9.72
CA ALA A 395 -8.16 -14.51 -10.25
C ALA A 395 -8.54 -15.49 -9.11
N THR A 396 -9.14 -14.99 -8.03
CA THR A 396 -9.40 -15.74 -6.80
C THR A 396 -10.24 -17.00 -7.03
N PHE A 397 -11.35 -16.88 -7.75
CA PHE A 397 -12.24 -18.00 -8.08
C PHE A 397 -11.57 -19.00 -9.02
N THR A 398 -10.88 -18.51 -10.05
CA THR A 398 -10.14 -19.37 -10.97
C THR A 398 -8.99 -20.11 -10.25
N SER A 399 -8.32 -19.45 -9.31
CA SER A 399 -7.23 -20.02 -8.50
C SER A 399 -7.75 -21.10 -7.55
N ASN A 400 -8.88 -20.85 -6.88
CA ASN A 400 -9.53 -21.84 -6.02
C ASN A 400 -10.03 -23.03 -6.85
N SER A 401 -10.61 -22.79 -8.03
CA SER A 401 -11.05 -23.85 -8.93
C SER A 401 -9.88 -24.78 -9.34
N ALA A 402 -8.68 -24.23 -9.59
CA ALA A 402 -7.49 -25.02 -9.87
C ALA A 402 -7.01 -25.81 -8.63
N ILE A 403 -7.00 -25.20 -7.45
CA ILE A 403 -6.61 -25.85 -6.19
C ILE A 403 -7.54 -27.03 -5.88
N GLU A 404 -8.84 -26.84 -6.05
CA GLU A 404 -9.87 -27.86 -5.81
C GLU A 404 -9.78 -28.99 -6.85
N ALA A 405 -9.55 -28.66 -8.12
CA ALA A 405 -9.36 -29.64 -9.18
C ALA A 405 -8.18 -30.59 -8.88
N VAL A 406 -7.06 -30.02 -8.42
CA VAL A 406 -5.86 -30.78 -8.06
C VAL A 406 -6.09 -31.59 -6.79
N ARG A 407 -6.76 -31.04 -5.79
CA ARG A 407 -7.13 -31.77 -4.55
C ARG A 407 -8.03 -32.96 -4.86
N ALA A 408 -9.05 -32.77 -5.70
CA ALA A 408 -9.97 -33.84 -6.11
C ALA A 408 -9.24 -34.96 -6.87
N ALA A 409 -8.35 -34.60 -7.81
CA ALA A 409 -7.52 -35.58 -8.52
C ALA A 409 -6.58 -36.33 -7.56
N PHE A 410 -5.97 -35.62 -6.61
CA PHE A 410 -5.08 -36.20 -5.61
C PHE A 410 -5.81 -37.18 -4.70
N ALA A 411 -6.98 -36.80 -4.18
CA ALA A 411 -7.84 -37.68 -3.40
C ALA A 411 -8.31 -38.91 -4.20
N ALA A 412 -8.64 -38.73 -5.49
CA ALA A 412 -9.05 -39.82 -6.38
C ALA A 412 -7.90 -40.79 -6.73
N SER A 413 -6.64 -40.35 -6.64
CA SER A 413 -5.46 -41.20 -6.86
C SER A 413 -5.09 -42.08 -5.67
N GLN A 414 -5.60 -41.75 -4.49
CA GLN A 414 -5.38 -42.52 -3.25
C GLN A 414 -6.42 -43.62 -3.02
N LYS A 415 -7.52 -43.61 -3.80
CA LYS A 415 -8.54 -44.67 -3.82
C LYS A 415 -8.16 -45.76 -4.80
#